data_AF-T0B0Q3-F1
#
_entry.id   AF-T0B0Q3-F1
#
_cell.length_a   1.000
_cell.length_b   1.000
_cell.length_c   1.000
_cell.angle_alpha   90.00
_cell.angle_beta   90.00
_cell.angle_gamma   90.00
#
_symmetry.space_group_name_H-M   'P 1'
#
loop_
_entity.id
_entity.type
_entity.pdbx_description
1 polymer ?
#
loop_
_entity_poly.entity_id
_entity_poly.type
_entity_poly.pdbx_seq_one_letter_code
_entity_poly.pdbx_strand_id
1 'polypeptide(L)' 'MKLARLWQPRNPAFWMMLVLNLLSSLLAWVLRSYTLIPLVMAVVAGLALMNAWIGIRLALSLMREEPEAD' A
#
# COMPACT_ATOMS: atom_id res chain seq x y z
N MET A 1 20.71 3.05 0.03
CA MET A 1 19.67 2.31 0.75
C MET A 1 19.36 1.05 -0.04
N LYS A 2 19.57 -0.15 0.52
CA LYS A 2 19.43 -1.42 -0.22
C LYS A 2 17.94 -1.76 -0.39
N LEU A 3 17.35 -1.34 -1.51
CA LEU A 3 15.97 -1.70 -1.92
C LEU A 3 15.74 -3.22 -1.96
N ALA A 4 16.81 -4.01 -2.11
CA ALA A 4 16.78 -5.46 -2.00
C ALA A 4 16.22 -5.98 -0.66
N ARG A 5 16.20 -5.16 0.40
CA ARG A 5 15.62 -5.53 1.71
C ARG A 5 14.09 -5.46 1.76
N LEU A 6 13.44 -4.79 0.82
CA LEU A 6 11.97 -4.79 0.72
C LEU A 6 11.43 -6.11 0.16
N TRP A 7 12.25 -6.88 -0.57
CA TRP A 7 11.82 -8.15 -1.15
C TRP A 7 11.90 -9.27 -0.11
N GLN A 8 10.96 -9.27 0.82
CA GLN A 8 10.82 -10.30 1.87
C GLN A 8 9.50 -11.06 1.71
N PRO A 9 9.36 -11.97 0.74
CA PRO A 9 8.13 -12.74 0.54
C PRO A 9 7.77 -13.65 1.74
N ARG A 10 8.74 -13.94 2.62
CA ARG A 10 8.54 -14.65 3.90
C ARG A 10 7.90 -13.78 4.99
N ASN A 11 7.90 -12.45 4.86
CA ASN A 11 7.38 -11.56 5.89
C ASN A 11 5.91 -11.19 5.61
N PRO A 12 4.97 -11.43 6.55
CA PRO A 12 3.55 -11.08 6.36
C PRO A 12 3.33 -9.57 6.09
N ALA A 13 4.20 -8.69 6.59
CA ALA A 13 4.10 -7.26 6.32
C ALA A 13 4.35 -6.89 4.84
N PHE A 14 5.13 -7.69 4.11
CA PHE A 14 5.33 -7.50 2.66
C PHE A 14 4.03 -7.75 1.88
N TRP A 15 3.32 -8.83 2.22
CA TRP A 15 2.01 -9.14 1.63
C TRP A 15 0.97 -8.08 1.98
N MET A 16 0.98 -7.59 3.22
CA MET A 16 0.11 -6.49 3.63
C MET A 16 0.40 -5.24 2.78
N MET A 17 1.67 -4.84 2.63
CA MET A 17 2.06 -3.71 1.78
C MET A 17 1.58 -3.89 0.33
N LEU A 18 1.74 -5.09 -0.23
CA LEU A 18 1.35 -5.41 -1.60
C LEU A 18 -0.17 -5.34 -1.77
N VAL A 19 -0.94 -5.97 -0.89
CA VAL A 19 -2.41 -5.96 -0.92
C VAL A 19 -2.92 -4.53 -0.79
N LEU A 20 -2.39 -3.74 0.16
CA LEU A 20 -2.75 -2.33 0.29
C LEU A 20 -2.41 -1.58 -1.01
N ASN A 21 -1.20 -1.71 -1.56
CA ASN A 21 -0.86 -1.02 -2.83
C ASN A 21 -1.75 -1.43 -4.01
N LEU A 22 -2.08 -2.71 -4.12
CA LEU A 22 -3.00 -3.21 -5.14
C LEU A 22 -4.39 -2.61 -4.95
N LEU A 23 -4.88 -2.56 -3.71
CA LEU A 23 -6.18 -1.97 -3.37
C LEU A 23 -6.22 -0.49 -3.77
N SER A 24 -5.18 0.29 -3.44
CA SER A 24 -5.08 1.70 -3.86
C SER A 24 -5.10 1.85 -5.39
N SER A 25 -4.39 0.97 -6.11
CA SER A 25 -4.39 0.97 -7.58
C SER A 25 -5.76 0.64 -8.15
N LEU A 26 -6.49 -0.29 -7.51
CA LEU A 26 -7.83 -0.70 -7.91
C LEU A 26 -8.85 0.43 -7.64
N LEU A 27 -8.74 1.11 -6.50
CA LEU A 27 -9.54 2.30 -6.18
C LEU A 27 -9.27 3.43 -7.19
N ALA A 28 -8.01 3.68 -7.54
CA ALA A 28 -7.64 4.66 -8.56
C ALA A 28 -8.21 4.29 -9.95
N TRP A 29 -8.19 3.00 -10.29
CA TRP A 29 -8.80 2.49 -11.51
C TRP A 29 -10.33 2.67 -11.50
N VAL A 30 -10.99 2.47 -10.36
CA VAL A 30 -12.43 2.74 -10.20
C VAL A 30 -12.74 4.23 -10.38
N LEU A 31 -11.97 5.14 -9.76
CA LEU A 31 -12.13 6.59 -9.97
C LEU A 31 -12.00 6.98 -11.44
N ARG A 32 -11.09 6.33 -12.17
CA ARG A 32 -10.83 6.62 -13.58
C ARG A 32 -11.90 6.02 -14.50
N SER A 33 -12.42 4.84 -14.17
CA SER A 33 -13.29 4.06 -15.06
C SER A 33 -14.77 4.38 -14.87
N TYR A 34 -15.16 4.90 -13.70
CA TYR A 34 -16.53 5.23 -13.39
C TYR A 34 -16.69 6.73 -13.15
N THR A 35 -17.75 7.29 -13.74
CA THR A 35 -18.19 8.67 -13.47
C THR A 35 -18.85 8.73 -12.10
N LEU A 36 -18.03 8.80 -11.04
CA LEU A 36 -18.49 8.89 -9.66
C LEU A 36 -18.99 10.31 -9.36
N ILE A 37 -20.07 10.42 -8.58
CA ILE A 37 -20.46 11.72 -8.02
C ILE A 37 -19.34 12.26 -7.11
N PRO A 38 -19.16 13.59 -7.02
CA PRO A 38 -18.00 14.19 -6.34
C PRO A 38 -17.78 13.71 -4.90
N LEU A 39 -18.86 13.47 -4.16
CA LEU A 39 -18.80 12.95 -2.80
C LEU A 39 -18.19 11.54 -2.74
N VAL A 40 -18.63 10.64 -3.61
CA VAL A 40 -18.11 9.27 -3.67
C VAL A 40 -16.65 9.28 -4.13
N MET A 41 -16.31 10.14 -5.09
CA MET A 41 -14.93 10.34 -5.53
C MET A 41 -14.03 10.78 -4.37
N ALA A 42 -14.46 11.73 -3.54
CA ALA A 42 -13.70 12.19 -2.37
C ALA A 42 -13.48 11.07 -1.33
N VAL A 43 -14.51 10.27 -1.06
CA VAL A 43 -14.41 9.12 -0.13
C VAL A 43 -13.42 8.09 -0.67
N VAL A 44 -13.53 7.69 -1.93
CA VAL A 44 -12.66 6.67 -2.53
C VAL A 44 -11.22 7.20 -2.67
N ALA A 45 -11.02 8.47 -3.02
CA ALA A 45 -9.70 9.09 -3.01
C ALA A 45 -9.08 9.11 -1.60
N GLY A 46 -9.86 9.46 -0.57
CA GLY A 46 -9.41 9.44 0.82
C GLY A 46 -9.00 8.03 1.28
N LEU A 47 -9.80 7.02 0.95
CA LEU A 47 -9.49 5.62 1.23
C LEU A 47 -8.19 5.19 0.53
N ALA A 48 -8.03 5.52 -0.76
CA ALA A 48 -6.82 5.20 -1.51
C ALA A 48 -5.56 5.83 -0.90
N LEU A 49 -5.66 7.09 -0.44
CA LEU A 49 -4.57 7.82 0.21
C LEU A 49 -4.21 7.24 1.59
N MET A 50 -5.22 6.97 2.44
CA MET A 50 -4.97 6.35 3.76
C MET A 50 -4.34 4.98 3.60
N ASN A 51 -4.84 4.21 2.64
CA ASN A 51 -4.38 2.86 2.35
C ASN A 51 -2.93 2.86 1.80
N ALA A 52 -2.59 3.81 0.92
CA ALA A 52 -1.22 4.01 0.46
C ALA A 52 -0.28 4.46 1.59
N TRP A 53 -0.75 5.37 2.45
CA TRP A 53 0.02 5.85 3.61
C TRP A 53 0.37 4.72 4.58
N ILE A 54 -0.59 3.84 4.89
CA ILE A 54 -0.36 2.66 5.75
C ILE A 54 0.62 1.70 5.09
N GLY A 55 0.47 1.45 3.78
CA GLY A 55 1.40 0.61 3.02
C GLY A 55 2.84 1.14 3.02
N ILE A 56 3.02 2.46 2.83
CA ILE A 56 4.33 3.12 2.93
C ILE A 56 4.89 3.01 4.35
N ARG A 57 4.06 3.19 5.38
CA ARG A 57 4.51 3.10 6.77
C ARG A 57 4.97 1.69 7.14
N LEU A 58 4.26 0.66 6.67
CA LEU A 58 4.67 -0.74 6.79
C LEU A 58 5.97 -1.02 6.04
N ALA A 59 6.11 -0.50 4.82
CA ALA A 59 7.36 -0.61 4.04
C ALA A 59 8.55 0.02 4.79
N LEU A 60 8.34 1.18 5.42
CA LEU A 60 9.36 1.84 6.23
C LEU A 60 9.66 1.08 7.54
N SER A 61 8.68 0.38 8.13
CA SER A 61 8.89 -0.53 9.27
C SER A 61 9.78 -1.70 8.87
N LEU A 62 9.45 -2.38 7.77
CA LEU A 62 10.21 -3.48 7.18
C LEU A 62 11.65 -3.09 6.84
N MET A 63 11.89 -1.84 6.43
CA MET A 63 13.25 -1.34 6.19
C MET A 63 14.05 -1.10 7.48
N ARG A 64 13.38 -0.87 8.61
CA ARG A 64 13.99 -0.57 9.92
C ARG A 64 14.22 -1.81 10.76
N GLU A 65 13.34 -2.80 10.67
CA GLU A 65 13.54 -4.11 11.29
C GLU A 65 14.65 -4.84 10.54
N GLU A 66 15.78 -5.06 11.22
CA GLU A 66 16.79 -6.00 10.74
C GLU A 66 16.10 -7.35 10.53
N PRO A 67 16.35 -8.07 9.41
CA PRO A 67 15.91 -9.44 9.33
C PRO A 67 16.56 -10.15 10.51
N GLU A 68 15.76 -10.63 11.46
CA GLU A 68 16.24 -11.55 12.48
C GLU A 68 16.98 -12.64 11.73
N ALA A 69 18.30 -12.62 11.87
CA ALA A 69 19.18 -13.65 11.37
C ALA A 69 18.90 -14.86 12.26
N ASP A 70 18.11 -15.79 11.73
CA ASP A 70 18.08 -17.18 12.21
C ASP A 70 19.50 -17.71 12.35
#